data_AF-A0A1G2HK29-F1
#
_entry.id   AF-A0A1G2HK29-F1
#
_cell.length_a   1.000
_cell.length_b   1.000
_cell.length_c   1.000
_cell.angle_alpha   90.00
_cell.angle_beta   90.00
_cell.angle_gamma   90.00
#
_symmetry.space_group_name_H-M   'P 1'
#
loop_
_entity.id
_entity.type
_entity.pdbx_description
1 polymer ?
#
loop_
_entity_poly.entity_id
_entity_poly.type
_entity_poly.pdbx_seq_one_letter_code
_entity_poly.pdbx_strand_id
1 'polypeptide(L)'
;MNSEIKNCQNCKKDFVVEPDDFAFYEKMKVPPPTWCPECRAQRRLAFRDYRVLYKRKDDHDGKEIFSIFPSDSPFKVYERDYWWSDNWDAMQYGRNYDFSKPFFEQLKQLALDVPQPSRTVWSLENSDYSTGANNLKNCYLTFLATQCEDCMYSADINQVKSSMDVTQADSSESCYDSFQLVKCYETFYSSHCENCVDVWFSKNLQGCNNCFGCVNLLSKSYYIFNKQYTKEEYAKKIKEFHTGSYHSVEDIKAQALQLFSKNIVRCTFGKHNSDVLGEYIDNSKNVQQSYYVRNGENCKYVQRLFTPTSKDCYDVTNWGENIELVYETANCGTDSSRIKFCYRVYIGAHDCEYSMQCSGCSYIFGCVGLQKKQYCILNKQYTKEEYEELVPKIKKHMDDMPYVDVKGRVYKYGEFLPAELCPFSYNETTAQEFFALTKEEALKNGYRWKDREERGYMPSVQLAGLPDDIADVTDSILKEIIGCAHGGTCNDDCTIAYKITPAELRFYKQMNIPLPRLCHNCRHAERIKERRSMKLYARTCAKCGKDIKTSYAPDRSEIVYCESCYQQEVV
;
A
#
# COMPACT_ATOMS: atom_id res chain seq x y z
N MET A 1 -18.66 29.40 -6.10
CA MET A 1 -19.29 28.98 -7.37
C MET A 1 -20.47 28.07 -7.05
N ASN A 2 -21.35 27.74 -7.99
CA ASN A 2 -22.32 26.65 -7.78
C ASN A 2 -21.63 25.29 -8.04
N SER A 3 -22.26 24.18 -7.67
CA SER A 3 -21.76 22.85 -8.02
C SER A 3 -21.79 22.63 -9.54
N GLU A 4 -20.75 22.00 -10.08
CA GLU A 4 -20.63 21.67 -11.50
C GLU A 4 -20.58 20.15 -11.70
N ILE A 5 -21.39 19.62 -12.62
CA ILE A 5 -21.28 18.23 -13.07
C ILE A 5 -20.31 18.19 -14.24
N LYS A 6 -19.24 17.38 -14.13
CA LYS A 6 -18.21 17.20 -15.16
C LYS A 6 -18.14 15.75 -15.59
N ASN A 7 -17.86 15.51 -16.87
CA ASN A 7 -17.62 14.16 -17.38
C ASN A 7 -16.14 13.79 -17.22
N CYS A 8 -15.85 12.65 -16.59
CA CYS A 8 -14.48 12.18 -16.39
C CYS A 8 -13.83 11.79 -17.71
N GLN A 9 -12.70 12.42 -18.05
CA GLN A 9 -11.98 12.13 -19.29
C GLN A 9 -11.62 10.65 -19.46
N ASN A 10 -11.30 9.94 -18.37
CA ASN A 10 -10.88 8.53 -18.41
C ASN A 10 -12.06 7.55 -18.49
N CYS A 11 -12.95 7.54 -17.49
CA CYS A 11 -14.03 6.54 -17.40
C CYS A 11 -15.38 6.98 -18.01
N LYS A 12 -15.47 8.22 -18.53
CA LYS A 12 -16.67 8.82 -19.13
C LYS A 12 -17.91 8.86 -18.24
N LYS A 13 -17.74 8.66 -16.93
CA LYS A 13 -18.79 8.86 -15.91
C LYS A 13 -18.79 10.31 -15.44
N ASP A 14 -19.96 10.80 -15.06
CA ASP A 14 -20.11 12.11 -14.47
C ASP A 14 -19.64 12.12 -13.00
N PHE A 15 -19.08 13.25 -12.58
CA PHE A 15 -18.71 13.52 -11.20
C PHE A 15 -19.00 14.99 -10.86
N VAL A 16 -19.27 15.27 -9.59
CA VAL A 16 -19.56 16.64 -9.12
C VAL A 16 -18.26 17.29 -8.64
N VAL A 17 -18.11 18.58 -8.93
CA VAL A 17 -17.16 19.49 -8.27
C VAL A 17 -17.98 20.46 -7.45
N GLU A 18 -17.78 20.47 -6.14
CA GLU A 18 -18.58 21.26 -5.19
C GLU A 18 -18.05 22.69 -5.05
N PRO A 19 -18.87 23.65 -4.57
CA PRO A 19 -18.46 25.05 -4.34
C PRO A 19 -17.15 25.21 -3.57
N ASP A 20 -16.93 24.39 -2.54
CA ASP A 20 -15.73 24.39 -1.69
C ASP A 20 -14.49 23.87 -2.42
N ASP A 21 -14.67 22.96 -3.38
CA ASP A 21 -13.56 22.39 -4.16
C ASP A 21 -12.94 23.48 -5.06
N PHE A 22 -13.78 24.37 -5.63
CA PHE A 22 -13.31 25.52 -6.40
C PHE A 22 -12.47 26.49 -5.56
N ALA A 23 -12.89 26.77 -4.31
CA ALA A 23 -12.12 27.60 -3.39
C ALA A 23 -10.76 26.97 -3.05
N PHE A 24 -10.69 25.64 -2.94
CA PHE A 24 -9.42 24.93 -2.82
C PHE A 24 -8.54 25.08 -4.07
N TYR A 25 -9.07 24.85 -5.28
CA TYR A 25 -8.29 24.96 -6.52
C TYR A 25 -7.75 26.39 -6.74
N GLU A 26 -8.54 27.41 -6.41
CA GLU A 26 -8.12 28.82 -6.40
C GLU A 26 -7.00 29.08 -5.37
N LYS A 27 -7.18 28.65 -4.10
CA LYS A 27 -6.14 28.72 -3.05
C LYS A 27 -4.83 28.05 -3.49
N MET A 28 -4.93 27.04 -4.35
CA MET A 28 -3.79 26.29 -4.87
C MET A 28 -3.17 26.81 -6.15
N LYS A 29 -3.80 27.74 -6.88
CA LYS A 29 -3.39 28.20 -8.21
C LYS A 29 -3.25 27.04 -9.22
N VAL A 30 -4.22 26.13 -9.20
CA VAL A 30 -4.33 24.97 -10.09
C VAL A 30 -5.72 24.92 -10.71
N PRO A 31 -5.92 24.37 -11.92
CA PRO A 31 -7.25 24.24 -12.49
C PRO A 31 -8.04 23.10 -11.81
N PRO A 32 -9.39 23.14 -11.88
CA PRO A 32 -10.23 22.01 -11.48
C PRO A 32 -9.94 20.74 -12.30
N PRO A 33 -10.10 19.53 -11.73
CA PRO A 33 -9.76 18.26 -12.36
C PRO A 33 -10.62 17.96 -13.60
N THR A 34 -10.03 17.27 -14.59
CA THR A 34 -10.79 16.63 -15.69
C THR A 34 -11.08 15.14 -15.45
N TRP A 35 -10.56 14.58 -14.35
CA TRP A 35 -10.71 13.18 -13.95
C TRP A 35 -11.49 13.07 -12.63
N CYS A 36 -12.42 12.10 -12.56
CA CYS A 36 -13.12 11.79 -11.31
C CYS A 36 -12.14 11.22 -10.24
N PRO A 37 -12.46 11.37 -8.94
CA PRO A 37 -11.56 10.98 -7.86
C PRO A 37 -11.07 9.53 -7.92
N GLU A 38 -11.93 8.57 -8.27
CA GLU A 38 -11.55 7.15 -8.41
C GLU A 38 -10.44 6.96 -9.46
N CYS A 39 -10.56 7.59 -10.63
CA CYS A 39 -9.54 7.47 -11.68
C CYS A 39 -8.25 8.21 -11.33
N ARG A 40 -8.31 9.31 -10.58
CA ARG A 40 -7.10 9.99 -10.05
C ARG A 40 -6.38 9.11 -9.02
N ALA A 41 -7.12 8.46 -8.12
CA ALA A 41 -6.58 7.51 -7.15
C ALA A 41 -5.92 6.29 -7.83
N GLN A 42 -6.60 5.67 -8.79
CA GLN A 42 -6.05 4.57 -9.58
C GLN A 42 -4.77 4.98 -10.33
N ARG A 43 -4.76 6.17 -10.94
CA ARG A 43 -3.60 6.75 -11.63
C ARG A 43 -2.40 6.93 -10.68
N ARG A 44 -2.59 7.44 -9.46
CA ARG A 44 -1.51 7.59 -8.47
C ARG A 44 -1.02 6.25 -7.92
N LEU A 45 -1.93 5.32 -7.60
CA LEU A 45 -1.57 3.99 -7.10
C LEU A 45 -0.82 3.15 -8.14
N ALA A 46 -1.06 3.37 -9.43
CA ALA A 46 -0.32 2.72 -10.51
C ALA A 46 1.15 3.18 -10.59
N PHE A 47 1.48 4.33 -9.98
CA PHE A 47 2.86 4.77 -9.75
C PHE A 47 3.42 4.26 -8.42
N ARG A 48 2.78 3.29 -7.72
CA ARG A 48 3.38 2.64 -6.56
C ARG A 48 3.72 1.17 -6.76
N ASP A 49 5.02 0.92 -6.94
CA ASP A 49 5.70 -0.34 -6.65
C ASP A 49 5.16 -1.00 -5.37
N TYR A 50 5.00 -2.31 -5.44
CA TYR A 50 4.58 -3.09 -4.29
C TYR A 50 5.52 -4.28 -4.05
N ARG A 51 5.00 -5.45 -3.67
CA ARG A 51 5.74 -6.62 -3.18
C ARG A 51 6.56 -7.38 -4.25
N VAL A 52 7.22 -6.67 -5.17
CA VAL A 52 8.02 -7.23 -6.27
C VAL A 52 9.46 -6.72 -6.16
N LEU A 53 10.41 -7.65 -6.25
CA LEU A 53 11.84 -7.36 -6.32
C LEU A 53 12.49 -8.25 -7.39
N TYR A 54 13.31 -7.62 -8.21
CA TYR A 54 14.05 -8.23 -9.30
C TYR A 54 15.54 -8.29 -8.99
N LYS A 55 16.21 -9.29 -9.57
CA LYS A 55 17.65 -9.26 -9.77
C LYS A 55 17.93 -8.69 -11.16
N ARG A 56 18.76 -7.66 -11.25
CA ARG A 56 19.25 -7.13 -12.53
C ARG A 56 20.72 -6.74 -12.43
N LYS A 57 21.31 -6.34 -13.56
CA LYS A 57 22.60 -5.66 -13.56
C LYS A 57 22.41 -4.18 -13.25
N ASP A 58 23.34 -3.62 -12.50
CA ASP A 58 23.53 -2.18 -12.35
C ASP A 58 24.01 -1.60 -13.68
N ASP A 59 23.36 -0.54 -14.17
CA ASP A 59 23.76 0.15 -15.41
C ASP A 59 25.02 1.02 -15.26
N HIS A 60 25.51 1.24 -14.03
CA HIS A 60 26.78 1.91 -13.74
C HIS A 60 27.99 0.98 -13.86
N ASP A 61 27.98 -0.18 -13.19
CA ASP A 61 29.17 -1.07 -13.10
C ASP A 61 28.94 -2.56 -13.43
N GLY A 62 27.72 -2.95 -13.79
CA GLY A 62 27.40 -4.32 -14.20
C GLY A 62 27.35 -5.37 -13.07
N LYS A 63 27.43 -4.97 -11.80
CA LYS A 63 27.21 -5.89 -10.66
C LYS A 63 25.75 -6.34 -10.62
N GLU A 64 25.50 -7.48 -9.98
CA GLU A 64 24.13 -7.92 -9.71
C GLU A 64 23.57 -7.17 -8.49
N ILE A 65 22.39 -6.55 -8.67
CA ILE A 65 21.71 -5.76 -7.65
C ILE A 65 20.24 -6.18 -7.52
N PHE A 66 19.66 -5.95 -6.35
CA PHE A 66 18.21 -6.02 -6.17
C PHE A 66 17.56 -4.70 -6.60
N SER A 67 16.44 -4.77 -7.31
CA SER A 67 15.75 -3.60 -7.84
C SER A 67 14.23 -3.76 -7.85
N ILE A 68 13.50 -2.65 -7.71
CA ILE A 68 12.05 -2.57 -7.99
C ILE A 68 11.72 -2.50 -9.48
N PHE A 69 12.74 -2.39 -10.33
CA PHE A 69 12.63 -2.37 -11.79
C PHE A 69 13.13 -3.70 -12.35
N PRO A 70 12.37 -4.38 -13.25
CA PRO A 70 12.83 -5.59 -13.90
C PRO A 70 13.99 -5.32 -14.86
N SER A 71 14.66 -6.38 -15.34
CA SER A 71 15.79 -6.29 -16.28
C SER A 71 15.38 -5.80 -17.68
N ASP A 72 14.12 -5.95 -18.07
CA ASP A 72 13.51 -5.44 -19.31
C ASP A 72 12.92 -4.03 -19.17
N SER A 73 13.08 -3.39 -18.00
CA SER A 73 12.68 -1.99 -17.81
C SER A 73 13.50 -1.05 -18.73
N PRO A 74 12.86 -0.10 -19.43
CA PRO A 74 13.55 0.86 -20.29
C PRO A 74 14.28 1.96 -19.50
N PHE A 75 14.11 2.01 -18.17
CA PHE A 75 14.81 2.94 -17.29
C PHE A 75 16.20 2.40 -16.92
N LYS A 76 17.21 3.26 -16.97
CA LYS A 76 18.52 3.01 -16.37
C LYS A 76 18.38 2.98 -14.84
N VAL A 77 19.10 2.09 -14.17
CA VAL A 77 19.00 1.84 -12.74
C VAL A 77 20.39 1.69 -12.15
N TYR A 78 20.68 2.49 -11.11
CA TYR A 78 21.91 2.39 -10.33
C TYR A 78 21.65 1.77 -8.95
N GLU A 79 22.65 1.12 -8.37
CA GLU A 79 22.62 0.72 -6.96
C GLU A 79 22.30 1.95 -6.07
N ARG A 80 21.46 1.72 -5.04
CA ARG A 80 20.88 2.77 -4.20
C ARG A 80 21.97 3.57 -3.48
N ASP A 81 22.97 2.94 -2.86
CA ASP A 81 24.01 3.66 -2.13
C ASP A 81 24.86 4.51 -3.06
N TYR A 82 25.17 4.02 -4.27
CA TYR A 82 25.87 4.80 -5.30
C TYR A 82 25.05 6.00 -5.77
N TRP A 83 23.76 5.80 -6.09
CA TRP A 83 22.84 6.86 -6.54
C TRP A 83 22.66 7.98 -5.49
N TRP A 84 22.76 7.64 -4.20
CA TRP A 84 22.69 8.60 -3.09
C TRP A 84 24.06 9.16 -2.65
N SER A 85 25.15 8.82 -3.35
CA SER A 85 26.50 9.31 -3.05
C SER A 85 26.90 10.52 -3.89
N ASP A 86 27.91 11.27 -3.43
CA ASP A 86 28.48 12.42 -4.17
C ASP A 86 29.19 12.03 -5.49
N ASN A 87 29.26 10.73 -5.84
CA ASN A 87 29.88 10.25 -7.08
C ASN A 87 28.97 10.41 -8.31
N TRP A 88 27.70 10.80 -8.13
CA TRP A 88 26.72 10.95 -9.21
C TRP A 88 26.02 12.31 -9.14
N ASP A 89 26.02 13.06 -10.26
CA ASP A 89 25.28 14.32 -10.39
C ASP A 89 24.23 14.22 -11.50
N ALA A 90 22.96 14.44 -11.16
CA ALA A 90 21.87 14.44 -12.12
C ALA A 90 21.86 15.69 -13.04
N MET A 91 22.59 16.76 -12.71
CA MET A 91 22.73 17.95 -13.56
C MET A 91 23.47 17.68 -14.87
N GLN A 92 24.27 16.61 -14.96
CA GLN A 92 24.95 16.21 -16.22
C GLN A 92 23.96 15.89 -17.35
N TYR A 93 22.70 15.58 -17.03
CA TYR A 93 21.63 15.30 -18.00
C TYR A 93 20.78 16.53 -18.33
N GLY A 94 21.13 17.72 -17.82
CA GLY A 94 20.35 18.96 -17.93
C GLY A 94 20.12 19.42 -19.38
N ARG A 95 18.90 19.88 -19.67
CA ARG A 95 18.46 20.26 -21.03
C ARG A 95 17.83 21.65 -21.03
N ASN A 96 17.93 22.34 -22.17
CA ASN A 96 17.06 23.51 -22.42
C ASN A 96 15.64 23.02 -22.71
N TYR A 97 14.64 23.81 -22.30
CA TYR A 97 13.24 23.57 -22.66
C TYR A 97 13.00 23.80 -24.16
N ASP A 98 12.34 22.86 -24.83
CA ASP A 98 12.01 22.90 -26.25
C ASP A 98 10.51 23.24 -26.46
N PHE A 99 10.20 24.46 -26.89
CA PHE A 99 8.82 24.90 -27.17
C PHE A 99 8.22 24.30 -28.45
N SER A 100 8.93 23.43 -29.17
CA SER A 100 8.37 22.67 -30.31
C SER A 100 7.77 21.32 -29.91
N LYS A 101 7.89 20.91 -28.64
CA LYS A 101 7.49 19.57 -28.16
C LYS A 101 6.63 19.60 -26.90
N PRO A 102 5.61 18.73 -26.76
CA PRO A 102 4.82 18.63 -25.54
C PRO A 102 5.68 18.37 -24.30
N PHE A 103 5.35 19.01 -23.18
CA PHE A 103 6.12 18.92 -21.94
C PHE A 103 6.37 17.48 -21.47
N PHE A 104 5.32 16.65 -21.42
CA PHE A 104 5.44 15.28 -20.92
C PHE A 104 6.27 14.37 -21.84
N GLU A 105 6.44 14.71 -23.13
CA GLU A 105 7.39 14.03 -24.01
C GLU A 105 8.83 14.32 -23.57
N GLN A 106 9.15 15.61 -23.36
CA GLN A 106 10.49 16.04 -22.88
C GLN A 106 10.83 15.42 -21.52
N LEU A 107 9.86 15.39 -20.60
CA LEU A 107 10.00 14.76 -19.29
C LEU A 107 10.20 13.24 -19.38
N LYS A 108 9.46 12.56 -20.27
CA LYS A 108 9.60 11.11 -20.52
C LYS A 108 11.00 10.78 -21.03
N GLN A 109 11.54 11.56 -21.97
CA GLN A 109 12.90 11.38 -22.48
C GLN A 109 13.96 11.63 -21.40
N LEU A 110 13.80 12.67 -20.57
CA LEU A 110 14.72 12.91 -19.45
C LEU A 110 14.68 11.75 -18.43
N ALA A 111 13.48 11.24 -18.11
CA ALA A 111 13.32 10.15 -17.14
C ALA A 111 13.89 8.80 -17.60
N LEU A 112 13.92 8.53 -18.91
CA LEU A 112 14.59 7.36 -19.48
C LEU A 112 16.11 7.48 -19.46
N ASP A 113 16.62 8.71 -19.63
CA ASP A 113 18.06 8.95 -19.68
C ASP A 113 18.75 9.07 -18.32
N VAL A 114 18.04 9.62 -17.33
CA VAL A 114 18.52 9.80 -15.96
C VAL A 114 18.32 8.50 -15.16
N PRO A 115 19.41 7.92 -14.60
CA PRO A 115 19.33 6.71 -13.77
C PRO A 115 18.40 6.86 -12.57
N GLN A 116 17.63 5.80 -12.28
CA GLN A 116 16.75 5.68 -11.13
C GLN A 116 17.45 4.90 -9.99
N PRO A 117 17.13 5.16 -8.71
CA PRO A 117 17.65 4.35 -7.61
C PRO A 117 17.01 2.97 -7.61
N SER A 118 17.80 1.90 -7.45
CA SER A 118 17.33 0.52 -7.53
C SER A 118 16.23 0.16 -6.54
N ARG A 119 16.30 0.67 -5.30
CA ARG A 119 15.36 0.40 -4.21
C ARG A 119 15.04 1.67 -3.44
N THR A 120 13.85 1.72 -2.84
CA THR A 120 13.45 2.79 -1.90
C THR A 120 13.68 2.30 -0.47
N VAL A 121 14.94 2.30 0.00
CA VAL A 121 15.32 1.75 1.32
C VAL A 121 16.38 2.57 2.04
N TRP A 122 16.34 2.55 3.38
CA TRP A 122 17.32 3.20 4.26
C TRP A 122 17.60 2.34 5.50
N SER A 123 18.86 2.34 5.99
CA SER A 123 19.25 1.66 7.23
C SER A 123 18.78 0.20 7.30
N LEU A 124 19.35 -0.66 6.45
CA LEU A 124 19.07 -2.11 6.45
C LEU A 124 20.24 -2.89 7.06
N GLU A 125 19.93 -3.80 7.96
CA GLU A 125 20.84 -4.84 8.48
C GLU A 125 20.27 -6.21 8.08
N ASN A 126 21.02 -7.00 7.30
CA ASN A 126 20.61 -8.34 6.84
C ASN A 126 19.19 -8.40 6.21
N SER A 127 18.76 -7.34 5.51
CA SER A 127 17.36 -7.15 5.10
C SER A 127 17.15 -6.87 3.59
N ASP A 128 18.08 -7.30 2.73
CA ASP A 128 18.14 -6.91 1.30
C ASP A 128 16.90 -7.21 0.45
N TYR A 129 16.14 -8.24 0.81
CA TYR A 129 14.90 -8.65 0.15
C TYR A 129 13.71 -7.80 0.61
N SER A 130 13.90 -6.48 0.68
CA SER A 130 12.90 -5.51 1.18
C SER A 130 12.87 -4.26 0.29
N THR A 131 11.72 -3.60 0.19
CA THR A 131 11.61 -2.26 -0.45
C THR A 131 10.49 -1.41 0.17
N GLY A 132 10.62 -0.10 0.00
CA GLY A 132 9.77 0.92 0.63
C GLY A 132 9.93 0.93 2.15
N ALA A 133 11.13 0.68 2.66
CA ALA A 133 11.36 0.34 4.06
C ALA A 133 12.55 1.07 4.68
N ASN A 134 12.48 1.32 5.99
CA ASN A 134 13.51 2.02 6.75
C ASN A 134 13.74 1.41 8.15
N ASN A 135 15.00 1.35 8.57
CA ASN A 135 15.41 0.79 9.86
C ASN A 135 14.92 -0.67 10.02
N LEU A 136 15.35 -1.56 9.11
CA LEU A 136 15.03 -2.99 9.21
C LEU A 136 16.25 -3.80 9.63
N LYS A 137 16.01 -4.82 10.46
CA LYS A 137 17.01 -5.80 10.87
C LYS A 137 16.50 -7.23 10.67
N ASN A 138 17.31 -8.08 10.04
CA ASN A 138 17.02 -9.49 9.76
C ASN A 138 15.65 -9.74 9.06
N CYS A 139 15.16 -8.80 8.26
CA CYS A 139 13.85 -8.88 7.61
C CYS A 139 13.93 -9.52 6.21
N TYR A 140 12.97 -10.39 5.86
CA TYR A 140 12.99 -11.11 4.58
C TYR A 140 11.64 -11.05 3.86
N LEU A 141 11.62 -10.53 2.63
CA LEU A 141 10.40 -10.29 1.84
C LEU A 141 9.38 -9.46 2.65
N THR A 142 9.90 -8.38 3.22
CA THR A 142 9.18 -7.44 4.09
C THR A 142 9.11 -6.07 3.41
N PHE A 143 7.89 -5.54 3.24
CA PHE A 143 7.62 -4.44 2.30
C PHE A 143 6.80 -3.33 2.95
N LEU A 144 7.07 -2.06 2.63
CA LEU A 144 6.40 -0.92 3.29
C LEU A 144 6.53 -1.02 4.82
N ALA A 145 7.77 -1.04 5.31
CA ALA A 145 8.07 -1.43 6.69
C ALA A 145 9.03 -0.46 7.40
N THR A 146 8.71 -0.11 8.64
CA THR A 146 9.44 0.88 9.43
C THR A 146 9.83 0.30 10.80
N GLN A 147 11.10 0.40 11.20
CA GLN A 147 11.57 -0.01 12.54
C GLN A 147 11.23 -1.47 12.91
N CYS A 148 11.32 -2.41 11.96
CA CYS A 148 10.97 -3.81 12.18
C CYS A 148 12.20 -4.73 12.30
N GLU A 149 12.08 -5.78 13.11
CA GLU A 149 13.17 -6.70 13.45
C GLU A 149 12.69 -8.16 13.33
N ASP A 150 13.51 -9.05 12.76
CA ASP A 150 13.22 -10.49 12.62
C ASP A 150 11.85 -10.79 11.95
N CYS A 151 11.44 -9.99 10.96
CA CYS A 151 10.12 -10.10 10.30
C CYS A 151 10.18 -10.68 8.88
N MET A 152 9.27 -11.61 8.57
CA MET A 152 9.26 -12.33 7.28
C MET A 152 7.91 -12.25 6.54
N TYR A 153 7.93 -12.20 5.21
CA TYR A 153 6.75 -12.24 4.32
C TYR A 153 5.63 -11.24 4.66
N SER A 154 6.01 -10.10 5.26
CA SER A 154 5.07 -9.15 5.87
C SER A 154 5.00 -7.83 5.09
N ALA A 155 3.90 -7.08 5.25
CA ALA A 155 3.72 -5.83 4.51
C ALA A 155 2.92 -4.77 5.24
N ASP A 156 3.26 -3.48 5.06
CA ASP A 156 2.58 -2.35 5.70
C ASP A 156 2.68 -2.45 7.24
N ILE A 157 3.91 -2.50 7.76
CA ILE A 157 4.19 -2.76 9.19
C ILE A 157 5.10 -1.71 9.83
N ASN A 158 4.80 -1.30 11.06
CA ASN A 158 5.57 -0.32 11.84
C ASN A 158 5.89 -0.88 13.23
N GLN A 159 7.15 -0.83 13.65
CA GLN A 159 7.59 -1.30 14.98
C GLN A 159 7.14 -2.74 15.29
N VAL A 160 7.17 -3.62 14.28
CA VAL A 160 6.79 -5.03 14.40
C VAL A 160 8.04 -5.90 14.58
N LYS A 161 7.93 -6.92 15.43
CA LYS A 161 9.06 -7.80 15.78
C LYS A 161 8.73 -9.28 15.69
N SER A 162 9.71 -10.10 15.34
CA SER A 162 9.65 -11.58 15.45
C SER A 162 8.37 -12.19 14.87
N SER A 163 7.89 -11.64 13.74
CA SER A 163 6.56 -11.90 13.19
C SER A 163 6.63 -12.30 11.72
N MET A 164 5.67 -13.12 11.29
CA MET A 164 5.68 -13.68 9.94
C MET A 164 4.29 -13.61 9.30
N ASP A 165 4.22 -13.31 8.01
CA ASP A 165 2.94 -13.25 7.31
C ASP A 165 1.93 -12.29 7.97
N VAL A 166 2.42 -11.14 8.44
CA VAL A 166 1.60 -10.08 9.05
C VAL A 166 1.37 -8.96 8.04
N THR A 167 0.18 -8.36 8.03
CA THR A 167 -0.14 -7.28 7.08
C THR A 167 -0.98 -6.18 7.71
N GLN A 168 -0.59 -4.92 7.55
CA GLN A 168 -1.16 -3.77 8.29
C GLN A 168 -1.01 -3.95 9.81
N ALA A 169 0.20 -3.74 10.36
CA ALA A 169 0.41 -3.88 11.81
C ALA A 169 1.29 -2.78 12.41
N ASP A 170 0.94 -2.34 13.62
CA ASP A 170 1.66 -1.33 14.38
C ASP A 170 2.05 -1.86 15.77
N SER A 171 3.31 -1.69 16.17
CA SER A 171 3.81 -1.93 17.54
C SER A 171 3.52 -3.33 18.09
N SER A 172 3.65 -4.39 17.26
CA SER A 172 3.19 -5.76 17.58
C SER A 172 4.30 -6.81 17.46
N GLU A 173 4.22 -7.91 18.20
CA GLU A 173 5.31 -8.89 18.32
C GLU A 173 4.81 -10.35 18.37
N SER A 174 5.62 -11.29 17.87
CA SER A 174 5.31 -12.73 17.84
C SER A 174 3.96 -13.07 17.16
N CYS A 175 3.65 -12.40 16.06
CA CYS A 175 2.38 -12.55 15.34
C CYS A 175 2.51 -13.38 14.04
N TYR A 176 1.44 -14.09 13.66
CA TYR A 176 1.41 -14.92 12.44
C TYR A 176 0.09 -14.85 11.66
N ASP A 177 0.16 -14.89 10.32
CA ASP A 177 -0.97 -15.01 9.38
C ASP A 177 -2.14 -14.08 9.75
N SER A 178 -1.83 -12.81 10.02
CA SER A 178 -2.74 -11.87 10.69
C SER A 178 -2.80 -10.50 9.99
N PHE A 179 -3.93 -9.80 10.15
CA PHE A 179 -4.24 -8.58 9.40
C PHE A 179 -4.82 -7.47 10.29
N GLN A 180 -4.34 -6.22 10.18
CA GLN A 180 -4.80 -5.09 11.01
C GLN A 180 -4.60 -5.36 12.50
N LEU A 181 -3.34 -5.30 12.96
CA LEU A 181 -2.95 -5.44 14.37
C LEU A 181 -2.41 -4.13 14.94
N VAL A 182 -2.75 -3.80 16.19
CA VAL A 182 -2.18 -2.66 16.92
C VAL A 182 -1.83 -3.10 18.33
N LYS A 183 -0.56 -2.99 18.73
CA LYS A 183 -0.09 -3.36 20.09
C LYS A 183 -0.51 -4.77 20.50
N CYS A 184 -0.32 -5.74 19.60
CA CYS A 184 -0.65 -7.14 19.84
C CYS A 184 0.61 -7.97 20.13
N TYR A 185 0.49 -8.94 21.04
CA TYR A 185 1.52 -9.93 21.35
C TYR A 185 0.94 -11.33 21.17
N GLU A 186 1.70 -12.26 20.59
CA GLU A 186 1.27 -13.66 20.41
C GLU A 186 -0.13 -13.74 19.78
N THR A 187 -0.27 -13.12 18.61
CA THR A 187 -1.55 -13.05 17.87
C THR A 187 -1.46 -13.77 16.53
N PHE A 188 -2.28 -14.80 16.38
CA PHE A 188 -2.18 -15.82 15.33
C PHE A 188 -3.51 -15.94 14.57
N TYR A 189 -3.47 -16.02 13.24
CA TYR A 189 -4.64 -16.24 12.39
C TYR A 189 -5.81 -15.25 12.64
N SER A 190 -5.50 -14.03 13.07
CA SER A 190 -6.47 -13.09 13.62
C SER A 190 -6.49 -11.77 12.86
N SER A 191 -7.60 -11.04 12.92
CA SER A 191 -7.68 -9.73 12.25
C SER A 191 -8.42 -8.64 13.02
N HIS A 192 -8.04 -7.40 12.77
CA HIS A 192 -8.64 -6.21 13.38
C HIS A 192 -8.56 -6.26 14.93
N CYS A 193 -7.38 -6.57 15.46
CA CYS A 193 -7.14 -6.70 16.90
C CYS A 193 -6.30 -5.54 17.44
N GLU A 194 -6.66 -5.02 18.62
CA GLU A 194 -5.97 -3.90 19.28
C GLU A 194 -5.72 -4.18 20.78
N ASN A 195 -4.49 -3.95 21.26
CA ASN A 195 -4.05 -4.20 22.64
C ASN A 195 -4.37 -5.63 23.13
N CYS A 196 -4.04 -6.65 22.35
CA CYS A 196 -4.40 -8.05 22.62
C CYS A 196 -3.17 -8.95 22.89
N VAL A 197 -3.34 -10.00 23.70
CA VAL A 197 -2.26 -10.91 24.13
C VAL A 197 -2.75 -12.36 24.12
N ASP A 198 -2.02 -13.30 23.49
CA ASP A 198 -2.44 -14.70 23.29
C ASP A 198 -3.84 -14.77 22.66
N VAL A 199 -3.91 -14.42 21.37
CA VAL A 199 -5.16 -14.36 20.61
C VAL A 199 -5.05 -15.14 19.30
N TRP A 200 -5.93 -16.12 19.15
CA TRP A 200 -5.92 -17.08 18.05
C TRP A 200 -7.25 -17.06 17.29
N PHE A 201 -7.20 -17.15 15.96
CA PHE A 201 -8.37 -17.31 15.09
C PHE A 201 -9.52 -16.31 15.35
N SER A 202 -9.20 -15.06 15.72
CA SER A 202 -10.16 -14.10 16.27
C SER A 202 -10.28 -12.82 15.44
N LYS A 203 -11.37 -12.06 15.60
CA LYS A 203 -11.69 -10.89 14.77
C LYS A 203 -12.31 -9.71 15.54
N ASN A 204 -11.91 -8.47 15.28
CA ASN A 204 -12.45 -7.28 15.95
C ASN A 204 -12.34 -7.35 17.50
N LEU A 205 -11.19 -7.77 18.04
CA LEU A 205 -10.95 -7.84 19.49
C LEU A 205 -10.21 -6.59 19.99
N GLN A 206 -10.60 -6.08 21.16
CA GLN A 206 -9.92 -4.94 21.79
C GLN A 206 -9.62 -5.22 23.26
N GLY A 207 -8.37 -5.04 23.71
CA GLY A 207 -7.98 -5.24 25.11
C GLY A 207 -8.08 -6.68 25.62
N CYS A 208 -8.20 -7.67 24.72
CA CYS A 208 -8.52 -9.05 25.06
C CYS A 208 -7.27 -9.91 25.26
N ASN A 209 -7.34 -10.86 26.20
CA ASN A 209 -6.22 -11.73 26.54
C ASN A 209 -6.68 -13.20 26.50
N ASN A 210 -5.86 -14.15 26.06
CA ASN A 210 -6.20 -15.58 26.12
C ASN A 210 -7.57 -15.84 25.45
N CYS A 211 -7.68 -15.55 24.15
CA CYS A 211 -8.94 -15.65 23.39
C CYS A 211 -8.76 -16.45 22.09
N PHE A 212 -9.70 -17.35 21.81
CA PHE A 212 -9.60 -18.32 20.72
C PHE A 212 -10.89 -18.40 19.91
N GLY A 213 -10.83 -18.18 18.59
CA GLY A 213 -12.02 -18.28 17.73
C GLY A 213 -13.07 -17.18 17.98
N CYS A 214 -12.70 -16.05 18.58
CA CYS A 214 -13.62 -15.05 19.13
C CYS A 214 -13.85 -13.86 18.20
N VAL A 215 -14.96 -13.13 18.39
CA VAL A 215 -15.30 -11.94 17.61
C VAL A 215 -15.99 -10.86 18.44
N ASN A 216 -15.70 -9.58 18.15
CA ASN A 216 -16.37 -8.41 18.74
C ASN A 216 -16.31 -8.30 20.28
N LEU A 217 -15.22 -8.80 20.91
CA LEU A 217 -15.03 -8.74 22.37
C LEU A 217 -14.19 -7.53 22.81
N LEU A 218 -14.54 -6.97 23.96
CA LEU A 218 -13.85 -5.85 24.61
C LEU A 218 -13.40 -6.23 26.03
N SER A 219 -12.10 -6.11 26.29
CA SER A 219 -11.48 -6.32 27.62
C SER A 219 -11.83 -7.66 28.27
N LYS A 220 -11.96 -8.73 27.46
CA LYS A 220 -12.29 -10.09 27.91
C LYS A 220 -11.05 -10.95 28.10
N SER A 221 -11.19 -12.01 28.89
CA SER A 221 -10.13 -13.01 29.06
C SER A 221 -10.70 -14.41 29.21
N TYR A 222 -9.98 -15.40 28.65
CA TYR A 222 -10.34 -16.83 28.69
C TYR A 222 -11.65 -17.13 27.94
N TYR A 223 -11.77 -16.62 26.71
CA TYR A 223 -12.93 -16.86 25.84
C TYR A 223 -12.57 -17.81 24.70
N ILE A 224 -13.45 -18.76 24.40
CA ILE A 224 -13.32 -19.67 23.26
C ILE A 224 -14.65 -19.65 22.49
N PHE A 225 -14.63 -19.25 21.21
CA PHE A 225 -15.81 -19.04 20.36
C PHE A 225 -16.91 -18.20 21.05
N ASN A 226 -16.54 -17.02 21.55
CA ASN A 226 -17.38 -16.09 22.32
C ASN A 226 -17.98 -16.64 23.64
N LYS A 227 -17.60 -17.84 24.09
CA LYS A 227 -17.98 -18.38 25.39
C LYS A 227 -16.85 -18.20 26.41
N GLN A 228 -17.19 -17.66 27.58
CA GLN A 228 -16.27 -17.54 28.71
C GLN A 228 -15.98 -18.90 29.36
N TYR A 229 -14.75 -19.08 29.84
CA TYR A 229 -14.28 -20.21 30.63
C TYR A 229 -13.53 -19.72 31.88
N THR A 230 -13.33 -20.60 32.86
CA THR A 230 -12.30 -20.35 33.89
C THR A 230 -10.90 -20.46 33.27
N LYS A 231 -9.89 -19.95 33.96
CA LYS A 231 -8.48 -20.04 33.51
C LYS A 231 -8.03 -21.50 33.34
N GLU A 232 -8.44 -22.35 34.27
CA GLU A 232 -8.10 -23.77 34.33
C GLU A 232 -8.80 -24.55 33.21
N GLU A 233 -10.08 -24.26 32.96
CA GLU A 233 -10.84 -24.84 31.85
C GLU A 233 -10.31 -24.41 30.48
N TYR A 234 -9.97 -23.13 30.32
CA TYR A 234 -9.34 -22.59 29.12
C TYR A 234 -8.00 -23.29 28.85
N ALA A 235 -7.11 -23.33 29.84
CA ALA A 235 -5.80 -23.98 29.72
C ALA A 235 -5.88 -25.49 29.43
N LYS A 236 -6.98 -26.16 29.81
CA LYS A 236 -7.27 -27.52 29.37
C LYS A 236 -7.74 -27.56 27.91
N LYS A 237 -8.75 -26.76 27.56
CA LYS A 237 -9.37 -26.76 26.22
C LYS A 237 -8.43 -26.35 25.10
N ILE A 238 -7.52 -25.39 25.33
CA ILE A 238 -6.58 -24.97 24.29
C ILE A 238 -5.68 -26.13 23.81
N LYS A 239 -5.36 -27.07 24.70
CA LYS A 239 -4.58 -28.27 24.35
C LYS A 239 -5.34 -29.27 23.49
N GLU A 240 -6.67 -29.17 23.42
CA GLU A 240 -7.55 -30.04 22.62
C GLU A 240 -7.62 -29.58 21.14
N PHE A 241 -7.11 -28.38 20.79
CA PHE A 241 -7.20 -27.81 19.44
C PHE A 241 -6.03 -28.16 18.50
N HIS A 242 -4.94 -28.74 19.00
CA HIS A 242 -3.82 -29.26 18.19
C HIS A 242 -3.33 -28.32 17.07
N THR A 243 -3.00 -27.06 17.40
CA THR A 243 -2.64 -26.01 16.41
C THR A 243 -1.43 -26.31 15.53
N GLY A 244 -0.66 -27.36 15.83
CA GLY A 244 0.47 -27.84 15.03
C GLY A 244 0.04 -28.61 13.78
N SER A 245 -1.18 -29.15 13.75
CA SER A 245 -1.78 -29.93 12.66
C SER A 245 -2.45 -29.00 11.63
N TYR A 246 -2.15 -29.21 10.35
CA TYR A 246 -2.75 -28.44 9.26
C TYR A 246 -4.26 -28.66 9.15
N HIS A 247 -4.74 -29.91 9.19
CA HIS A 247 -6.18 -30.17 9.17
C HIS A 247 -6.90 -29.52 10.35
N SER A 248 -6.33 -29.61 11.55
CA SER A 248 -6.91 -28.97 12.76
C SER A 248 -7.03 -27.45 12.60
N VAL A 249 -5.97 -26.80 12.09
CA VAL A 249 -5.97 -25.35 11.82
C VAL A 249 -7.05 -24.95 10.81
N GLU A 250 -7.25 -25.71 9.74
CA GLU A 250 -8.28 -25.39 8.73
C GLU A 250 -9.70 -25.62 9.26
N ASP A 251 -9.95 -26.67 10.06
CA ASP A 251 -11.23 -26.90 10.74
C ASP A 251 -11.57 -25.75 11.71
N ILE A 252 -10.58 -25.27 12.48
CA ILE A 252 -10.74 -24.14 13.40
C ILE A 252 -11.01 -22.84 12.64
N LYS A 253 -10.29 -22.58 11.54
CA LYS A 253 -10.54 -21.43 10.65
C LYS A 253 -11.97 -21.48 10.09
N ALA A 254 -12.44 -22.64 9.65
CA ALA A 254 -13.81 -22.82 9.17
C ALA A 254 -14.86 -22.56 10.28
N GLN A 255 -14.61 -23.05 11.50
CA GLN A 255 -15.49 -22.81 12.65
C GLN A 255 -15.54 -21.33 13.04
N ALA A 256 -14.40 -20.63 13.07
CA ALA A 256 -14.32 -19.20 13.34
C ALA A 256 -15.06 -18.38 12.26
N LEU A 257 -14.89 -18.71 10.98
CA LEU A 257 -15.57 -18.05 9.87
C LEU A 257 -17.11 -18.20 9.95
N GLN A 258 -17.60 -19.37 10.37
CA GLN A 258 -19.04 -19.57 10.63
C GLN A 258 -19.58 -18.68 11.75
N LEU A 259 -18.77 -18.37 12.77
CA LEU A 259 -19.13 -17.39 13.80
C LEU A 259 -19.09 -15.97 13.23
N PHE A 260 -18.04 -15.60 12.50
CA PHE A 260 -17.84 -14.25 11.95
C PHE A 260 -18.96 -13.86 10.97
N SER A 261 -19.35 -14.76 10.07
CA SER A 261 -20.43 -14.54 9.08
C SER A 261 -21.80 -14.24 9.68
N LYS A 262 -22.03 -14.61 10.95
CA LYS A 262 -23.28 -14.37 11.69
C LYS A 262 -23.22 -13.15 12.60
N ASN A 263 -22.06 -12.50 12.71
CA ASN A 263 -21.82 -11.41 13.65
C ASN A 263 -22.05 -10.03 13.03
N ILE A 264 -22.27 -9.06 13.90
CA ILE A 264 -22.46 -7.66 13.53
C ILE A 264 -21.13 -7.02 13.15
N VAL A 265 -21.18 -6.03 12.25
CA VAL A 265 -20.01 -5.24 11.83
C VAL A 265 -20.31 -3.74 11.86
N ARG A 266 -19.33 -2.93 12.24
CA ARG A 266 -19.41 -1.46 12.12
C ARG A 266 -19.35 -1.01 10.67
N CYS A 267 -20.22 -0.06 10.32
CA CYS A 267 -20.34 0.54 8.99
C CYS A 267 -19.02 1.14 8.44
N THR A 268 -18.17 1.66 9.31
CA THR A 268 -16.90 2.31 8.97
C THR A 268 -15.87 1.96 10.03
N PHE A 269 -14.67 1.55 9.63
CA PHE A 269 -13.54 1.31 10.51
C PHE A 269 -12.84 2.63 10.81
N GLY A 270 -12.78 3.00 12.08
CA GLY A 270 -12.22 4.27 12.52
C GLY A 270 -12.68 4.71 13.90
N LYS A 271 -11.89 5.50 14.61
CA LYS A 271 -12.20 6.02 15.96
C LYS A 271 -11.94 7.53 16.09
N HIS A 272 -12.68 8.16 17.02
CA HIS A 272 -12.53 9.59 17.39
C HIS A 272 -12.69 10.59 16.24
N ASN A 273 -13.70 10.40 15.39
CA ASN A 273 -13.94 11.23 14.20
C ASN A 273 -15.16 12.17 14.35
N SER A 274 -15.16 13.28 13.60
CA SER A 274 -16.30 14.21 13.50
C SER A 274 -16.49 14.69 12.05
N ASP A 275 -17.69 14.50 11.49
CA ASP A 275 -17.97 14.67 10.04
C ASP A 275 -16.93 13.97 9.15
N VAL A 276 -16.94 12.64 9.16
CA VAL A 276 -16.01 11.81 8.38
C VAL A 276 -16.77 10.76 7.58
N LEU A 277 -16.37 10.61 6.31
CA LEU A 277 -16.84 9.61 5.37
C LEU A 277 -15.63 8.91 4.74
N GLY A 278 -15.42 7.65 5.08
CA GLY A 278 -14.26 6.88 4.62
C GLY A 278 -14.06 5.60 5.42
N GLU A 279 -12.91 4.96 5.21
CA GLU A 279 -12.54 3.68 5.85
C GLU A 279 -11.11 3.74 6.38
N TYR A 280 -10.82 3.13 7.53
CA TYR A 280 -9.56 3.23 8.28
C TYR A 280 -9.18 4.68 8.63
N ILE A 281 -10.15 5.49 9.09
CA ILE A 281 -9.91 6.90 9.46
C ILE A 281 -9.95 7.08 10.97
N ASP A 282 -8.93 7.70 11.56
CA ASP A 282 -8.81 7.92 13.01
C ASP A 282 -8.53 9.39 13.35
N ASN A 283 -9.04 9.85 14.50
CA ASN A 283 -8.78 11.17 15.09
C ASN A 283 -9.06 12.37 14.15
N SER A 284 -9.97 12.24 13.18
CA SER A 284 -10.09 13.16 12.05
C SER A 284 -11.39 13.98 12.04
N LYS A 285 -11.35 15.15 11.40
CA LYS A 285 -12.46 16.09 11.28
C LYS A 285 -12.66 16.57 9.85
N ASN A 286 -13.91 16.62 9.38
CA ASN A 286 -14.27 17.10 8.04
C ASN A 286 -13.51 16.34 6.92
N VAL A 287 -13.53 15.00 6.93
CA VAL A 287 -12.80 14.17 5.95
C VAL A 287 -13.76 13.38 5.06
N GLN A 288 -13.77 13.63 3.75
CA GLN A 288 -14.81 13.09 2.85
C GLN A 288 -14.24 12.19 1.73
N GLN A 289 -14.80 10.98 1.61
CA GLN A 289 -14.47 9.93 0.64
C GLN A 289 -12.98 9.56 0.59
N SER A 290 -12.33 9.51 1.75
CA SER A 290 -10.91 9.12 1.91
C SER A 290 -10.78 7.67 2.40
N TYR A 291 -9.59 7.11 2.25
CA TYR A 291 -9.23 5.77 2.72
C TYR A 291 -7.89 5.81 3.44
N TYR A 292 -7.85 5.33 4.68
CA TYR A 292 -6.66 5.27 5.53
C TYR A 292 -6.07 6.67 5.84
N VAL A 293 -6.60 7.33 6.88
CA VAL A 293 -6.23 8.70 7.30
C VAL A 293 -6.17 8.80 8.83
N ARG A 294 -5.03 9.20 9.38
CA ARG A 294 -4.85 9.46 10.83
C ARG A 294 -4.67 10.97 11.06
N ASN A 295 -5.42 11.54 12.02
CA ASN A 295 -5.39 12.97 12.41
C ASN A 295 -5.58 13.98 11.24
N GLY A 296 -6.57 13.73 10.37
CA GLY A 296 -6.91 14.60 9.24
C GLY A 296 -7.82 15.79 9.60
N GLU A 297 -7.58 16.99 9.07
CA GLU A 297 -8.54 18.10 9.09
C GLU A 297 -8.79 18.63 7.66
N ASN A 298 -10.07 18.78 7.26
CA ASN A 298 -10.51 19.34 5.97
C ASN A 298 -9.91 18.64 4.72
N CYS A 299 -9.94 17.30 4.67
CA CYS A 299 -9.34 16.52 3.59
C CYS A 299 -10.40 15.80 2.73
N LYS A 300 -10.24 15.78 1.40
CA LYS A 300 -11.09 14.97 0.51
C LYS A 300 -10.27 14.03 -0.35
N TYR A 301 -10.82 12.85 -0.64
CA TYR A 301 -10.29 11.87 -1.59
C TYR A 301 -8.86 11.33 -1.34
N VAL A 302 -8.34 11.43 -0.11
CA VAL A 302 -6.98 10.97 0.22
C VAL A 302 -6.92 9.44 0.32
N GLN A 303 -5.85 8.80 -0.19
CA GLN A 303 -5.58 7.36 0.01
C GLN A 303 -4.25 7.14 0.71
N ARG A 304 -4.25 6.54 1.91
CA ARG A 304 -3.07 6.21 2.73
C ARG A 304 -2.26 7.47 3.11
N LEU A 305 -2.66 8.10 4.21
CA LEU A 305 -1.97 9.21 4.87
C LEU A 305 -1.79 8.93 6.37
N PHE A 306 -0.63 9.25 6.93
CA PHE A 306 -0.27 8.93 8.31
C PHE A 306 0.45 10.13 8.98
N THR A 307 -0.30 11.18 9.31
CA THR A 307 0.21 12.40 9.96
C THR A 307 -0.30 12.54 11.42
N PRO A 308 0.41 13.26 12.30
CA PRO A 308 -0.16 13.78 13.56
C PRO A 308 -1.03 15.05 13.44
N THR A 309 -0.84 15.90 12.41
CA THR A 309 -1.80 16.95 11.99
C THR A 309 -1.69 17.21 10.48
N SER A 310 -2.75 17.74 9.86
CA SER A 310 -2.79 18.18 8.46
C SER A 310 -3.84 19.27 8.26
N LYS A 311 -3.67 20.14 7.26
CA LYS A 311 -4.69 21.11 6.81
C LYS A 311 -4.71 21.21 5.28
N ASP A 312 -5.92 21.11 4.72
CA ASP A 312 -6.27 21.30 3.31
C ASP A 312 -5.43 20.48 2.30
N CYS A 313 -5.74 19.19 2.16
CA CYS A 313 -5.15 18.29 1.13
C CYS A 313 -6.23 17.55 0.32
N TYR A 314 -6.05 17.48 -1.00
CA TYR A 314 -7.09 17.05 -1.95
C TYR A 314 -6.62 16.02 -3.00
N ASP A 315 -5.43 15.41 -2.82
CA ASP A 315 -5.09 14.06 -3.33
C ASP A 315 -3.59 13.75 -3.12
N VAL A 316 -3.25 12.92 -2.12
CA VAL A 316 -1.88 12.41 -1.87
C VAL A 316 -1.97 10.90 -1.65
N THR A 317 -0.95 10.14 -2.07
CA THR A 317 -0.97 8.66 -2.00
C THR A 317 0.27 8.06 -1.32
N ASN A 318 0.35 8.29 -0.01
CA ASN A 318 1.39 7.90 0.98
C ASN A 318 2.80 8.42 0.67
N TRP A 319 3.65 8.86 1.62
CA TRP A 319 3.48 9.13 3.06
C TRP A 319 3.75 10.62 3.29
N GLY A 320 3.11 11.22 4.30
CA GLY A 320 3.33 12.61 4.67
C GLY A 320 3.47 12.76 6.17
N GLU A 321 4.35 13.67 6.59
CA GLU A 321 4.42 14.27 7.93
C GLU A 321 4.37 15.79 7.71
N ASN A 322 3.59 16.50 8.55
CA ASN A 322 3.22 17.92 8.46
C ASN A 322 3.08 18.49 7.03
N ILE A 323 2.33 17.80 6.16
CA ILE A 323 2.04 18.29 4.81
C ILE A 323 0.91 19.32 4.83
N GLU A 324 1.11 20.47 4.18
CA GLU A 324 0.07 21.47 3.93
C GLU A 324 -0.05 21.74 2.42
N LEU A 325 -1.28 21.85 1.92
CA LEU A 325 -1.57 22.40 0.58
C LEU A 325 -0.94 21.60 -0.59
N VAL A 326 -1.06 20.27 -0.58
CA VAL A 326 -0.61 19.34 -1.64
C VAL A 326 -1.81 18.86 -2.49
N TYR A 327 -1.62 18.62 -3.79
CA TYR A 327 -2.64 18.10 -4.72
C TYR A 327 -1.98 17.27 -5.84
N GLU A 328 -2.59 16.12 -6.16
CA GLU A 328 -2.06 14.99 -6.95
C GLU A 328 -0.57 14.67 -6.75
N THR A 329 -0.19 14.08 -5.62
CA THR A 329 1.21 13.70 -5.33
C THR A 329 1.35 12.24 -4.87
N ALA A 330 2.24 11.47 -5.50
CA ALA A 330 2.41 10.03 -5.22
C ALA A 330 3.72 9.63 -4.49
N ASN A 331 4.31 10.57 -3.73
CA ASN A 331 4.82 10.43 -2.34
C ASN A 331 5.61 11.70 -1.93
N CYS A 332 5.37 12.30 -0.76
CA CYS A 332 6.26 13.29 -0.14
C CYS A 332 5.96 13.57 1.36
N GLY A 333 7.03 13.54 2.16
CA GLY A 333 7.19 13.93 3.57
C GLY A 333 8.68 13.69 3.91
N THR A 334 9.38 14.41 4.79
CA THR A 334 8.99 15.26 5.92
C THR A 334 9.79 16.58 5.82
N ASP A 335 9.24 17.78 6.02
CA ASP A 335 7.84 18.22 5.87
C ASP A 335 7.60 18.73 4.44
N SER A 336 6.43 19.27 4.08
CA SER A 336 6.22 19.92 2.76
C SER A 336 5.07 20.94 2.69
N SER A 337 5.29 22.04 1.94
CA SER A 337 4.25 22.81 1.23
C SER A 337 4.92 23.57 0.06
N ARG A 338 4.36 23.80 -1.14
CA ARG A 338 3.05 23.45 -1.71
C ARG A 338 3.18 22.60 -2.99
N ILE A 339 4.00 21.53 -2.94
CA ILE A 339 4.34 20.64 -4.07
C ILE A 339 3.10 20.23 -4.90
N LYS A 340 3.18 20.33 -6.24
CA LYS A 340 2.15 19.92 -7.22
C LYS A 340 2.73 18.95 -8.27
N PHE A 341 1.88 18.52 -9.21
CA PHE A 341 1.64 17.10 -9.51
C PHE A 341 2.90 16.25 -9.79
N CYS A 342 3.45 15.61 -8.74
CA CYS A 342 4.80 15.01 -8.74
C CYS A 342 4.82 13.52 -8.36
N TYR A 343 5.97 12.87 -8.51
CA TYR A 343 6.12 11.45 -8.19
C TYR A 343 7.41 11.16 -7.40
N ARG A 344 7.26 11.11 -6.06
CA ARG A 344 8.27 10.75 -5.05
C ARG A 344 9.37 11.80 -4.91
N VAL A 345 9.10 12.81 -4.11
CA VAL A 345 10.01 13.93 -3.80
C VAL A 345 10.20 13.93 -2.28
N TYR A 346 11.43 13.85 -1.80
CA TYR A 346 11.73 13.45 -0.41
C TYR A 346 12.39 14.55 0.45
N ILE A 347 12.44 14.27 1.76
CA ILE A 347 12.86 15.09 2.93
C ILE A 347 13.47 16.46 2.57
N GLY A 348 12.81 17.51 3.06
CA GLY A 348 13.25 18.90 2.92
C GLY A 348 12.92 19.58 1.59
N ALA A 349 12.12 18.95 0.72
CA ALA A 349 11.72 19.52 -0.56
C ALA A 349 10.47 20.41 -0.48
N HIS A 350 10.43 21.48 -1.29
CA HIS A 350 9.27 22.37 -1.41
C HIS A 350 9.15 22.97 -2.82
N ASP A 351 7.96 23.48 -3.18
CA ASP A 351 7.68 24.11 -4.49
C ASP A 351 8.25 23.37 -5.71
N CYS A 352 8.02 22.05 -5.71
CA CYS A 352 8.40 21.14 -6.80
C CYS A 352 7.16 20.82 -7.65
N GLU A 353 7.32 20.79 -8.98
CA GLU A 353 6.26 20.43 -9.93
C GLU A 353 6.76 19.41 -10.97
N TYR A 354 5.92 18.41 -11.29
CA TYR A 354 6.18 17.36 -12.29
C TYR A 354 7.54 16.66 -12.17
N SER A 355 8.11 16.62 -10.96
CA SER A 355 9.47 16.15 -10.71
C SER A 355 9.48 14.77 -10.05
N MET A 356 10.56 14.01 -10.27
CA MET A 356 10.70 12.60 -9.87
C MET A 356 11.98 12.37 -9.07
N GLN A 357 11.91 11.72 -7.91
CA GLN A 357 13.06 11.35 -7.06
C GLN A 357 13.94 12.55 -6.60
N CYS A 358 13.38 13.74 -6.43
CA CYS A 358 14.17 14.97 -6.16
C CYS A 358 14.26 15.35 -4.66
N SER A 359 15.18 14.77 -3.88
CA SER A 359 15.20 14.94 -2.41
C SER A 359 15.91 16.20 -1.90
N GLY A 360 15.22 17.05 -1.14
CA GLY A 360 15.78 18.30 -0.59
C GLY A 360 15.89 19.44 -1.62
N CYS A 361 15.10 19.38 -2.69
CA CYS A 361 15.09 20.35 -3.77
C CYS A 361 14.05 21.47 -3.53
N SER A 362 14.30 22.68 -4.04
CA SER A 362 13.32 23.78 -3.99
C SER A 362 13.18 24.51 -5.32
N TYR A 363 11.97 24.97 -5.66
CA TYR A 363 11.71 25.68 -6.93
C TYR A 363 12.21 24.90 -8.16
N ILE A 364 11.61 23.74 -8.43
CA ILE A 364 11.97 22.90 -9.59
C ILE A 364 10.77 22.49 -10.43
N PHE A 365 10.98 22.37 -11.75
CA PHE A 365 9.92 22.02 -12.71
C PHE A 365 10.39 20.95 -13.71
N GLY A 366 9.75 19.78 -13.69
CA GLY A 366 10.06 18.69 -14.63
C GLY A 366 11.45 18.05 -14.45
N CYS A 367 11.99 18.03 -13.23
CA CYS A 367 13.32 17.48 -12.96
C CYS A 367 13.26 16.00 -12.54
N VAL A 368 14.35 15.28 -12.76
CA VAL A 368 14.51 13.86 -12.40
C VAL A 368 15.80 13.68 -11.61
N GLY A 369 15.70 13.21 -10.36
CA GLY A 369 16.85 12.83 -9.53
C GLY A 369 17.70 13.97 -8.95
N LEU A 370 17.25 15.23 -9.00
CA LEU A 370 18.00 16.35 -8.39
C LEU A 370 17.79 16.40 -6.88
N GLN A 371 18.88 16.36 -6.11
CA GLN A 371 18.81 16.36 -4.65
C GLN A 371 18.79 17.79 -4.07
N LYS A 372 19.90 18.29 -3.49
CA LYS A 372 19.93 19.59 -2.80
C LYS A 372 20.19 20.76 -3.76
N LYS A 373 19.29 20.97 -4.72
CA LYS A 373 19.40 22.00 -5.79
C LYS A 373 18.17 22.90 -5.85
N GLN A 374 18.29 24.04 -6.52
CA GLN A 374 17.20 25.02 -6.65
C GLN A 374 17.20 25.78 -7.98
N TYR A 375 16.02 26.25 -8.40
CA TYR A 375 15.78 26.95 -9.67
C TYR A 375 16.19 26.12 -10.89
N CYS A 376 15.67 24.89 -10.96
CA CYS A 376 16.01 23.94 -12.04
C CYS A 376 14.79 23.58 -12.90
N ILE A 377 15.00 23.51 -14.21
CA ILE A 377 14.02 23.06 -15.21
C ILE A 377 14.71 21.99 -16.07
N LEU A 378 14.08 20.81 -16.24
CA LEU A 378 14.63 19.67 -16.99
C LEU A 378 16.12 19.37 -16.64
N ASN A 379 16.42 19.28 -15.34
CA ASN A 379 17.76 19.11 -14.75
C ASN A 379 18.80 20.22 -15.00
N LYS A 380 18.50 21.25 -15.80
CA LYS A 380 19.36 22.43 -15.94
C LYS A 380 19.03 23.45 -14.84
N GLN A 381 20.05 24.02 -14.23
CA GLN A 381 19.92 25.13 -13.28
C GLN A 381 19.93 26.49 -13.99
N TYR A 382 19.13 27.43 -13.48
CA TYR A 382 18.91 28.78 -14.01
C TYR A 382 19.14 29.81 -12.89
N THR A 383 19.18 31.10 -13.23
CA THR A 383 18.98 32.14 -12.19
C THR A 383 17.53 32.12 -11.70
N LYS A 384 17.28 32.75 -10.56
CA LYS A 384 15.93 32.88 -10.02
C LYS A 384 15.00 33.60 -11.00
N GLU A 385 15.49 34.68 -11.60
CA GLU A 385 14.74 35.55 -12.50
C GLU A 385 14.39 34.82 -13.80
N GLU A 386 15.35 34.09 -14.39
CA GLU A 386 15.12 33.23 -15.55
C GLU A 386 14.08 32.13 -15.26
N TYR A 387 14.16 31.50 -14.09
CA TYR A 387 13.21 30.47 -13.65
C TYR A 387 11.80 31.03 -13.48
N GLU A 388 11.66 32.16 -12.78
CA GLU A 388 10.38 32.85 -12.54
C GLU A 388 9.75 33.38 -13.83
N GLU A 389 10.55 33.75 -14.85
CA GLU A 389 10.06 34.13 -16.18
C GLU A 389 9.66 32.91 -17.03
N LEU A 390 10.42 31.81 -16.97
CA LEU A 390 10.25 30.68 -17.87
C LEU A 390 9.12 29.72 -17.45
N VAL A 391 8.93 29.46 -16.15
CA VAL A 391 7.90 28.54 -15.66
C VAL A 391 6.47 28.94 -16.11
N PRO A 392 6.02 30.21 -16.02
CA PRO A 392 4.70 30.60 -16.52
C PRO A 392 4.52 30.35 -18.03
N LYS A 393 5.58 30.55 -18.83
CA LYS A 393 5.56 30.26 -20.28
C LYS A 393 5.41 28.77 -20.54
N ILE A 394 6.10 27.92 -19.78
CA ILE A 394 5.98 26.46 -19.84
C ILE A 394 4.56 26.02 -19.47
N LYS A 395 3.98 26.54 -18.39
CA LYS A 395 2.61 26.21 -17.98
C LYS A 395 1.59 26.56 -19.05
N LYS A 396 1.68 27.77 -19.64
CA LYS A 396 0.85 28.15 -20.80
C LYS A 396 1.08 27.22 -22.00
N HIS A 397 2.33 26.86 -22.29
CA HIS A 397 2.64 25.94 -23.39
C HIS A 397 2.00 24.54 -23.19
N MET A 398 1.89 24.04 -21.95
CA MET A 398 1.16 22.80 -21.66
C MET A 398 -0.34 22.87 -21.95
N ASP A 399 -0.94 24.06 -21.91
CA ASP A 399 -2.36 24.27 -22.23
C ASP A 399 -2.60 24.47 -23.74
N ASP A 400 -1.66 25.13 -24.43
CA ASP A 400 -1.67 25.42 -25.87
C ASP A 400 -1.25 24.19 -26.71
N MET A 401 -0.24 23.44 -26.25
CA MET A 401 0.27 22.19 -26.83
C MET A 401 0.23 21.05 -25.78
N PRO A 402 -0.97 20.52 -25.47
CA PRO A 402 -1.10 19.44 -24.50
C PRO A 402 -0.49 18.13 -25.03
N TYR A 403 -0.03 17.30 -24.10
CA TYR A 403 0.33 15.93 -24.42
C TYR A 403 -0.96 15.09 -24.56
N VAL A 404 -1.00 14.18 -25.52
CA VAL A 404 -2.11 13.25 -25.73
C VAL A 404 -1.55 11.84 -25.74
N ASP A 405 -2.08 10.97 -24.89
CA ASP A 405 -1.60 9.58 -24.78
C ASP A 405 -2.19 8.65 -25.84
N VAL A 406 -1.71 7.39 -25.89
CA VAL A 406 -2.23 6.35 -26.79
C VAL A 406 -3.73 6.04 -26.65
N LYS A 407 -4.43 6.57 -25.64
CA LYS A 407 -5.88 6.43 -25.44
C LYS A 407 -6.66 7.68 -25.84
N GLY A 408 -5.99 8.73 -26.32
CA GLY A 408 -6.63 10.02 -26.64
C GLY A 408 -6.97 10.83 -25.39
N ARG A 409 -6.37 10.54 -24.23
CA ARG A 409 -6.53 11.33 -23.01
C ARG A 409 -5.57 12.52 -23.07
N VAL A 410 -6.11 13.72 -22.88
CA VAL A 410 -5.38 14.99 -22.95
C VAL A 410 -4.80 15.33 -21.58
N TYR A 411 -3.51 15.68 -21.55
CA TYR A 411 -2.75 16.06 -20.35
C TYR A 411 -2.27 17.50 -20.51
N LYS A 412 -2.93 18.39 -19.77
CA LYS A 412 -2.65 19.83 -19.66
C LYS A 412 -1.90 20.15 -18.37
N TYR A 413 -1.56 21.42 -18.16
CA TYR A 413 -1.21 21.86 -16.82
C TYR A 413 -2.42 21.64 -15.89
N GLY A 414 -2.22 20.95 -14.77
CA GLY A 414 -3.31 20.57 -13.85
C GLY A 414 -3.50 19.07 -13.65
N GLU A 415 -2.86 18.23 -14.49
CA GLU A 415 -3.02 16.78 -14.49
C GLU A 415 -1.75 16.07 -13.99
N PHE A 416 -1.93 15.03 -13.17
CA PHE A 416 -0.85 14.11 -12.82
C PHE A 416 -0.17 13.46 -14.04
N LEU A 417 1.02 12.90 -13.81
CA LEU A 417 1.81 12.18 -14.80
C LEU A 417 0.97 11.16 -15.61
N PRO A 418 1.12 11.14 -16.96
CA PRO A 418 0.51 10.11 -17.81
C PRO A 418 0.99 8.70 -17.43
N ALA A 419 0.12 7.69 -17.61
CA ALA A 419 0.46 6.30 -17.30
C ALA A 419 1.71 5.79 -18.07
N GLU A 420 2.00 6.37 -19.24
CA GLU A 420 3.19 6.09 -20.04
C GLU A 420 4.52 6.51 -19.39
N LEU A 421 4.48 7.41 -18.39
CA LEU A 421 5.67 7.80 -17.61
C LEU A 421 5.84 6.91 -16.36
N CYS A 422 4.92 5.98 -16.09
CA CYS A 422 5.08 5.05 -14.97
C CYS A 422 6.25 4.10 -15.22
N PRO A 423 7.10 3.82 -14.21
CA PRO A 423 8.16 2.83 -14.30
C PRO A 423 7.72 1.36 -14.12
N PHE A 424 6.52 1.11 -13.60
CA PHE A 424 6.05 -0.24 -13.22
C PHE A 424 4.98 -0.78 -14.18
N SER A 425 4.65 -2.07 -14.08
CA SER A 425 3.46 -2.64 -14.74
C SER A 425 2.28 -2.65 -13.77
N TYR A 426 1.05 -2.57 -14.28
CA TYR A 426 -0.15 -2.38 -13.46
C TYR A 426 -0.29 -3.45 -12.36
N ASN A 427 -0.10 -4.71 -12.73
CA ASN A 427 -0.20 -5.87 -11.85
C ASN A 427 0.88 -5.95 -10.76
N GLU A 428 1.95 -5.17 -10.87
CA GLU A 428 3.05 -5.11 -9.89
C GLU A 428 2.86 -3.96 -8.88
N THR A 429 1.81 -3.17 -9.06
CA THR A 429 1.58 -1.93 -8.31
C THR A 429 0.48 -2.08 -7.27
N THR A 430 0.47 -1.16 -6.31
CA THR A 430 -0.60 -1.07 -5.31
C THR A 430 -1.97 -0.81 -5.96
N ALA A 431 -2.05 -0.34 -7.22
CA ALA A 431 -3.32 -0.21 -7.92
C ALA A 431 -4.01 -1.56 -8.15
N GLN A 432 -3.28 -2.66 -8.39
CA GLN A 432 -3.89 -3.98 -8.59
C GLN A 432 -4.58 -4.50 -7.32
N GLU A 433 -4.08 -4.17 -6.12
CA GLU A 433 -4.75 -4.57 -4.87
C GLU A 433 -6.07 -3.84 -4.59
N PHE A 434 -6.24 -2.62 -5.13
CA PHE A 434 -7.41 -1.76 -4.83
C PHE A 434 -8.38 -1.60 -6.01
N PHE A 435 -7.87 -1.72 -7.22
CA PHE A 435 -8.55 -1.53 -8.50
C PHE A 435 -8.12 -2.66 -9.44
N ALA A 436 -8.29 -3.91 -9.00
CA ALA A 436 -7.89 -5.10 -9.74
C ALA A 436 -8.44 -5.08 -11.17
N LEU A 437 -7.54 -5.22 -12.14
CA LEU A 437 -7.88 -5.39 -13.56
C LEU A 437 -7.39 -6.76 -14.04
N THR A 438 -8.08 -7.30 -15.05
CA THR A 438 -7.52 -8.33 -15.92
C THR A 438 -6.41 -7.75 -16.81
N LYS A 439 -5.60 -8.63 -17.42
CA LYS A 439 -4.57 -8.23 -18.40
C LYS A 439 -5.20 -7.45 -19.56
N GLU A 440 -6.31 -7.95 -20.06
CA GLU A 440 -7.06 -7.40 -21.19
C GLU A 440 -7.59 -6.00 -20.86
N GLU A 441 -8.14 -5.79 -19.66
CA GLU A 441 -8.61 -4.49 -19.20
C GLU A 441 -7.46 -3.50 -18.97
N ALA A 442 -6.36 -3.94 -18.36
CA ALA A 442 -5.19 -3.10 -18.12
C ALA A 442 -4.60 -2.57 -19.45
N LEU A 443 -4.36 -3.47 -20.41
CA LEU A 443 -3.88 -3.12 -21.75
C LEU A 443 -4.88 -2.21 -22.49
N LYS A 444 -6.18 -2.54 -22.44
CA LYS A 444 -7.25 -1.72 -23.04
C LYS A 444 -7.29 -0.30 -22.46
N ASN A 445 -6.96 -0.13 -21.19
CA ASN A 445 -6.90 1.15 -20.48
C ASN A 445 -5.56 1.91 -20.65
N GLY A 446 -4.61 1.35 -21.41
CA GLY A 446 -3.32 1.96 -21.71
C GLY A 446 -2.27 1.79 -20.61
N TYR A 447 -2.40 0.76 -19.76
CA TYR A 447 -1.37 0.38 -18.79
C TYR A 447 -0.49 -0.75 -19.35
N ARG A 448 0.76 -0.83 -18.89
CA ARG A 448 1.61 -2.01 -19.11
C ARG A 448 1.20 -3.15 -18.18
N TRP A 449 1.50 -4.38 -18.61
CA TRP A 449 1.29 -5.61 -17.84
C TRP A 449 2.57 -6.45 -17.88
N LYS A 450 3.01 -6.97 -16.74
CA LYS A 450 4.12 -7.92 -16.66
C LYS A 450 3.55 -9.33 -16.70
N ASP A 451 3.81 -10.06 -17.77
CA ASP A 451 3.49 -11.48 -17.83
C ASP A 451 4.35 -12.28 -16.86
N ARG A 452 3.81 -13.40 -16.37
CA ARG A 452 4.54 -14.28 -15.45
C ARG A 452 5.73 -14.88 -16.17
N GLU A 453 6.90 -14.75 -15.56
CA GLU A 453 8.11 -15.46 -15.99
C GLU A 453 7.93 -16.96 -15.75
N GLU A 454 8.24 -17.78 -16.76
CA GLU A 454 8.22 -19.24 -16.62
C GLU A 454 9.33 -19.71 -15.67
N ARG A 455 8.99 -19.86 -14.39
CA ARG A 455 9.89 -20.37 -13.36
C ARG A 455 9.86 -21.89 -13.37
N GLY A 456 10.81 -22.51 -14.06
CA GLY A 456 10.96 -23.97 -14.25
C GLY A 456 11.29 -24.79 -12.99
N TYR A 457 10.81 -24.40 -11.81
CA TYR A 457 10.98 -25.14 -10.57
C TYR A 457 9.96 -26.28 -10.49
N MET A 458 10.39 -27.51 -10.80
CA MET A 458 9.61 -28.70 -10.51
C MET A 458 9.58 -28.95 -8.99
N PRO A 459 8.40 -29.10 -8.35
CA PRO A 459 8.33 -29.49 -6.95
C PRO A 459 8.94 -30.86 -6.72
N SER A 460 9.82 -30.99 -5.72
CA SER A 460 10.31 -32.30 -5.25
C SER A 460 9.31 -32.97 -4.29
N VAL A 461 8.48 -32.16 -3.60
CA VAL A 461 7.42 -32.64 -2.72
C VAL A 461 6.09 -31.99 -3.10
N GLN A 462 5.09 -32.85 -3.34
CA GLN A 462 3.69 -32.46 -3.49
C GLN A 462 3.02 -32.37 -2.12
N LEU A 463 1.93 -31.61 -2.01
CA LEU A 463 1.26 -31.35 -0.72
C LEU A 463 0.88 -32.60 0.08
N ALA A 464 0.46 -33.69 -0.59
CA ALA A 464 0.12 -34.95 0.05
C ALA A 464 1.33 -35.67 0.71
N GLY A 465 2.56 -35.24 0.41
CA GLY A 465 3.80 -35.71 1.06
C GLY A 465 4.31 -34.80 2.18
N LEU A 466 3.61 -33.71 2.51
CA LEU A 466 3.95 -32.88 3.67
C LEU A 466 3.36 -33.49 4.94
N PRO A 467 4.11 -33.53 6.06
CA PRO A 467 3.54 -33.88 7.36
C PRO A 467 2.38 -32.96 7.72
N ASP A 468 1.35 -33.53 8.37
CA ASP A 468 0.21 -32.76 8.87
C ASP A 468 0.61 -31.87 10.06
N ASP A 469 1.28 -32.47 11.05
CA ASP A 469 1.74 -31.79 12.26
C ASP A 469 3.19 -31.29 12.12
N ILE A 470 3.47 -30.10 12.65
CA ILE A 470 4.80 -29.52 12.72
C ILE A 470 5.79 -30.34 13.56
N ALA A 471 5.31 -31.12 14.53
CA ALA A 471 6.12 -32.01 15.35
C ALA A 471 6.82 -33.11 14.53
N ASP A 472 6.18 -33.57 13.44
CA ASP A 472 6.71 -34.60 12.54
C ASP A 472 7.69 -34.03 11.48
N VAL A 473 7.85 -32.71 11.42
CA VAL A 473 8.68 -32.05 10.40
C VAL A 473 10.16 -32.09 10.77
N THR A 474 10.91 -32.92 10.06
CA THR A 474 12.39 -32.96 10.15
C THR A 474 13.04 -31.89 9.27
N ASP A 475 14.30 -31.56 9.56
CA ASP A 475 15.07 -30.52 8.85
C ASP A 475 15.40 -30.89 7.40
N SER A 476 15.04 -32.09 6.93
CA SER A 476 15.10 -32.47 5.51
C SER A 476 14.29 -31.52 4.63
N ILE A 477 13.18 -30.98 5.14
CA ILE A 477 12.28 -30.06 4.42
C ILE A 477 12.99 -28.81 3.86
N LEU A 478 14.10 -28.40 4.47
CA LEU A 478 14.92 -27.25 4.03
C LEU A 478 15.59 -27.49 2.66
N LYS A 479 15.73 -28.76 2.27
CA LYS A 479 16.26 -29.17 0.96
C LYS A 479 15.19 -29.19 -0.11
N GLU A 480 13.95 -29.49 0.26
CA GLU A 480 12.82 -29.72 -0.64
C GLU A 480 12.26 -28.45 -1.30
N ILE A 481 11.62 -28.65 -2.45
CA ILE A 481 10.85 -27.65 -3.20
C ILE A 481 9.39 -28.08 -3.12
N ILE A 482 8.58 -27.30 -2.41
CA ILE A 482 7.18 -27.61 -2.10
C ILE A 482 6.27 -27.01 -3.18
N GLY A 483 5.35 -27.80 -3.71
CA GLY A 483 4.30 -27.32 -4.61
C GLY A 483 3.24 -26.48 -3.88
N CYS A 484 2.86 -25.34 -4.45
CA CYS A 484 1.78 -24.50 -3.93
C CYS A 484 0.40 -25.07 -4.28
N ALA A 485 -0.55 -25.08 -3.34
CA ALA A 485 -1.90 -25.62 -3.55
C ALA A 485 -2.63 -24.99 -4.75
N HIS A 486 -2.40 -23.71 -5.04
CA HIS A 486 -3.00 -23.04 -6.19
C HIS A 486 -2.39 -23.46 -7.54
N GLY A 487 -1.21 -24.09 -7.57
CA GLY A 487 -0.59 -24.62 -8.80
C GLY A 487 -0.41 -23.62 -9.95
N GLY A 488 -0.34 -22.31 -9.67
CA GLY A 488 -0.32 -21.26 -10.70
C GLY A 488 -1.70 -20.82 -11.23
N THR A 489 -2.79 -21.47 -10.84
CA THR A 489 -4.14 -21.25 -11.42
C THR A 489 -4.87 -20.01 -10.90
N CYS A 490 -4.47 -19.45 -9.76
CA CYS A 490 -5.06 -18.21 -9.24
C CYS A 490 -4.42 -16.97 -9.88
N ASN A 491 -5.03 -15.80 -9.69
CA ASN A 491 -4.54 -14.52 -10.24
C ASN A 491 -3.47 -13.84 -9.34
N ASP A 492 -3.14 -14.44 -8.21
CA ASP A 492 -2.40 -13.82 -7.09
C ASP A 492 -0.86 -13.94 -7.17
N ASP A 493 -0.31 -13.80 -8.38
CA ASP A 493 1.13 -14.01 -8.67
C ASP A 493 1.74 -15.27 -8.02
N CYS A 494 1.04 -16.39 -8.16
CA CYS A 494 1.44 -17.67 -7.55
C CYS A 494 2.82 -18.11 -8.08
N THR A 495 3.78 -18.37 -7.18
CA THR A 495 5.14 -18.80 -7.55
C THR A 495 5.23 -20.25 -8.03
N ILE A 496 4.10 -20.98 -8.07
CA ILE A 496 3.93 -22.42 -8.35
C ILE A 496 4.60 -23.34 -7.32
N ALA A 497 5.82 -23.02 -6.90
CA ALA A 497 6.57 -23.72 -5.86
C ALA A 497 7.30 -22.75 -4.92
N TYR A 498 7.73 -23.23 -3.76
CA TYR A 498 8.46 -22.47 -2.75
C TYR A 498 9.37 -23.38 -1.91
N LYS A 499 10.25 -22.79 -1.10
CA LYS A 499 11.09 -23.50 -0.11
C LYS A 499 10.84 -22.92 1.28
N ILE A 500 11.06 -23.73 2.31
CA ILE A 500 11.08 -23.28 3.70
C ILE A 500 12.53 -22.95 4.08
N THR A 501 12.75 -21.77 4.65
CA THR A 501 14.05 -21.33 5.17
C THR A 501 14.30 -21.87 6.59
N PRO A 502 15.56 -21.91 7.06
CA PRO A 502 15.86 -22.30 8.44
C PRO A 502 15.22 -21.37 9.49
N ALA A 503 15.02 -20.09 9.17
CA ALA A 503 14.35 -19.13 10.05
C ALA A 503 12.85 -19.46 10.18
N GLU A 504 12.18 -19.72 9.06
CA GLU A 504 10.79 -20.16 9.05
C GLU A 504 10.57 -21.46 9.83
N LEU A 505 11.38 -22.49 9.59
CA LEU A 505 11.20 -23.78 10.24
C LEU A 505 11.34 -23.66 11.77
N ARG A 506 12.25 -22.81 12.26
CA ARG A 506 12.35 -22.50 13.70
C ARG A 506 11.09 -21.80 14.21
N PHE A 507 10.59 -20.79 13.51
CA PHE A 507 9.39 -20.06 13.90
C PHE A 507 8.17 -20.98 13.97
N TYR A 508 7.90 -21.77 12.92
CA TYR A 508 6.79 -22.71 12.89
C TYR A 508 6.87 -23.74 14.03
N LYS A 509 8.06 -24.32 14.29
CA LYS A 509 8.28 -25.25 15.41
C LYS A 509 8.10 -24.59 16.78
N GLN A 510 8.63 -23.37 16.97
CA GLN A 510 8.54 -22.66 18.25
C GLN A 510 7.10 -22.25 18.60
N MET A 511 6.34 -21.81 17.59
CA MET A 511 4.96 -21.34 17.78
C MET A 511 3.90 -22.45 17.65
N ASN A 512 4.31 -23.70 17.43
CA ASN A 512 3.44 -24.85 17.18
C ASN A 512 2.42 -24.60 16.03
N ILE A 513 2.96 -24.32 14.84
CA ILE A 513 2.22 -23.94 13.62
C ILE A 513 2.59 -24.90 12.47
N PRO A 514 1.64 -25.46 11.71
CA PRO A 514 1.91 -26.32 10.56
C PRO A 514 2.65 -25.59 9.44
N LEU A 515 3.42 -26.33 8.64
CA LEU A 515 4.01 -25.79 7.42
C LEU A 515 2.89 -25.30 6.47
N PRO A 516 3.06 -24.12 5.84
CA PRO A 516 2.10 -23.60 4.88
C PRO A 516 1.92 -24.55 3.70
N ARG A 517 0.73 -24.55 3.10
CA ARG A 517 0.42 -25.24 1.82
C ARG A 517 0.35 -24.29 0.61
N LEU A 518 0.51 -22.99 0.88
CA LEU A 518 0.49 -21.90 -0.10
C LEU A 518 1.83 -21.18 -0.10
N CYS A 519 2.29 -20.76 -1.27
CA CYS A 519 3.43 -19.86 -1.37
C CYS A 519 3.11 -18.49 -0.77
N HIS A 520 4.15 -17.72 -0.40
CA HIS A 520 3.98 -16.44 0.28
C HIS A 520 3.11 -15.42 -0.46
N ASN A 521 3.10 -15.42 -1.81
CA ASN A 521 2.23 -14.55 -2.60
C ASN A 521 0.75 -14.92 -2.43
N CYS A 522 0.43 -16.21 -2.48
CA CYS A 522 -0.93 -16.69 -2.24
C CYS A 522 -1.36 -16.48 -0.78
N ARG A 523 -0.48 -16.71 0.22
CA ARG A 523 -0.79 -16.39 1.63
C ARG A 523 -1.12 -14.91 1.83
N HIS A 524 -0.31 -14.01 1.25
CA HIS A 524 -0.60 -12.57 1.28
C HIS A 524 -1.94 -12.24 0.64
N ALA A 525 -2.26 -12.86 -0.50
CA ALA A 525 -3.53 -12.61 -1.18
C ALA A 525 -4.75 -13.12 -0.40
N GLU A 526 -4.64 -14.23 0.33
CA GLU A 526 -5.69 -14.64 1.27
C GLU A 526 -5.85 -13.60 2.40
N ARG A 527 -4.75 -13.19 3.05
CA ARG A 527 -4.81 -12.15 4.10
C ARG A 527 -5.38 -10.83 3.59
N ILE A 528 -5.05 -10.40 2.38
CA ILE A 528 -5.47 -9.08 1.89
C ILE A 528 -6.96 -9.01 1.55
N LYS A 529 -7.67 -10.14 1.47
CA LYS A 529 -9.15 -10.17 1.39
C LYS A 529 -9.82 -9.65 2.65
N GLU A 530 -9.11 -9.59 3.78
CA GLU A 530 -9.60 -8.95 5.01
C GLU A 530 -9.57 -7.41 4.94
N ARG A 531 -8.84 -6.84 3.96
CA ARG A 531 -8.82 -5.40 3.73
C ARG A 531 -10.18 -4.92 3.23
N ARG A 532 -10.73 -3.90 3.88
CA ARG A 532 -11.98 -3.25 3.45
C ARG A 532 -11.75 -2.44 2.16
N SER A 533 -12.80 -2.31 1.33
CA SER A 533 -12.71 -1.56 0.07
C SER A 533 -12.63 -0.06 0.30
N MET A 534 -11.96 0.67 -0.62
CA MET A 534 -12.02 2.14 -0.67
C MET A 534 -13.36 2.67 -1.16
N LYS A 535 -14.15 1.82 -1.84
CA LYS A 535 -15.45 2.20 -2.38
C LYS A 535 -16.53 2.07 -1.32
N LEU A 536 -17.28 3.15 -1.12
CA LEU A 536 -18.40 3.20 -0.19
C LEU A 536 -19.74 3.02 -0.90
N TYR A 537 -20.63 2.27 -0.27
CA TYR A 537 -21.97 1.94 -0.72
C TYR A 537 -23.00 2.52 0.24
N ALA A 538 -24.16 2.94 -0.29
CA ALA A 538 -25.32 3.24 0.54
C ALA A 538 -25.93 1.93 1.04
N ARG A 539 -26.12 1.81 2.35
CA ARG A 539 -26.87 0.74 3.03
C ARG A 539 -27.71 1.36 4.15
N THR A 540 -28.54 0.55 4.79
CA THR A 540 -29.32 0.94 5.96
C THR A 540 -28.81 0.18 7.19
N CYS A 541 -28.72 0.85 8.34
CA CYS A 541 -28.34 0.21 9.60
C CYS A 541 -29.36 -0.85 10.00
N ALA A 542 -28.92 -2.11 10.12
CA ALA A 542 -29.80 -3.23 10.38
C ALA A 542 -30.50 -3.21 11.76
N LYS A 543 -30.01 -2.41 12.73
CA LYS A 543 -30.64 -2.26 14.06
C LYS A 543 -31.65 -1.10 14.15
N CYS A 544 -31.40 0.03 13.50
CA CYS A 544 -32.17 1.27 13.72
C CYS A 544 -32.76 1.91 12.46
N GLY A 545 -32.57 1.33 11.27
CA GLY A 545 -33.17 1.83 10.03
C GLY A 545 -32.56 3.14 9.49
N LYS A 546 -31.50 3.67 10.11
CA LYS A 546 -30.81 4.89 9.63
C LYS A 546 -29.96 4.59 8.38
N ASP A 547 -30.00 5.50 7.41
CA ASP A 547 -29.07 5.49 6.27
C ASP A 547 -27.60 5.58 6.71
N ILE A 548 -26.76 4.74 6.10
CA ILE A 548 -25.32 4.66 6.33
C ILE A 548 -24.57 4.56 4.99
N LYS A 549 -23.32 5.01 5.00
CA LYS A 549 -22.34 4.70 3.95
C LYS A 549 -21.30 3.75 4.52
N THR A 550 -20.88 2.75 3.75
CA THR A 550 -20.02 1.66 4.24
C THR A 550 -19.23 0.99 3.11
N SER A 551 -18.04 0.47 3.40
CA SER A 551 -17.28 -0.37 2.46
C SER A 551 -17.86 -1.78 2.25
N TYR A 552 -18.81 -2.21 3.08
CA TYR A 552 -19.56 -3.45 2.88
C TYR A 552 -20.53 -3.30 1.71
N ALA A 553 -20.20 -3.91 0.57
CA ALA A 553 -21.06 -3.92 -0.61
C ALA A 553 -22.45 -4.57 -0.30
N PRO A 554 -23.53 -4.19 -1.03
CA PRO A 554 -24.90 -4.64 -0.70
C PRO A 554 -25.15 -6.14 -0.88
N ASP A 555 -24.32 -6.81 -1.65
CA ASP A 555 -24.31 -8.26 -1.91
C ASP A 555 -23.61 -9.08 -0.81
N ARG A 556 -22.86 -8.44 0.09
CA ARG A 556 -22.24 -9.13 1.22
C ARG A 556 -23.20 -9.34 2.38
N SER A 557 -23.11 -10.52 3.00
CA SER A 557 -24.03 -11.02 4.02
C SER A 557 -23.90 -10.40 5.42
N GLU A 558 -22.89 -9.57 5.69
CA GLU A 558 -22.69 -9.06 7.06
C GLU A 558 -23.82 -8.13 7.52
N ILE A 559 -24.12 -8.22 8.82
CA ILE A 559 -25.11 -7.39 9.51
C ILE A 559 -24.45 -6.05 9.89
N VAL A 560 -24.62 -5.04 9.03
CA VAL A 560 -23.97 -3.75 9.20
C VAL A 560 -24.77 -2.83 10.13
N TYR A 561 -24.15 -2.42 11.24
CA TYR A 561 -24.68 -1.45 12.19
C TYR A 561 -23.98 -0.09 12.04
N CYS A 562 -24.71 1.00 12.31
CA CYS A 562 -24.09 2.30 12.53
C CYS A 562 -23.29 2.30 13.84
N GLU A 563 -22.31 3.18 13.96
CA GLU A 563 -21.33 3.15 15.06
C GLU A 563 -21.97 3.16 16.46
N SER A 564 -23.02 3.97 16.69
CA SER A 564 -23.73 3.98 17.98
C SER A 564 -24.51 2.69 18.28
N CYS A 565 -25.03 2.01 17.26
CA CYS A 565 -25.69 0.71 17.41
C CYS A 565 -24.68 -0.43 17.63
N TYR A 566 -23.50 -0.34 17.00
CA TYR A 566 -22.40 -1.30 17.17
C TYR A 566 -21.79 -1.21 18.58
N GLN A 567 -21.51 0.00 19.08
CA GLN A 567 -20.94 0.22 20.41
C GLN A 567 -21.82 -0.26 21.57
N GLN A 568 -23.13 -0.43 21.35
CA GLN A 568 -24.07 -0.97 22.35
C GLN A 568 -24.08 -2.51 22.43
N GLU A 569 -23.44 -3.19 21.49
CA GLU A 569 -23.58 -4.64 21.27
C GLU A 569 -22.23 -5.39 21.32
N VAL A 570 -21.11 -4.69 21.21
CA VAL A 570 -19.78 -5.23 21.55
C VAL A 570 -19.66 -5.41 23.05
N VAL A 571 -19.05 -6.52 23.50
CA VAL A 571 -19.16 -6.99 24.90
C VAL A 571 -17.85 -7.02 25.64
#